data_AF-A0A3D3XW04-F1
#
_entry.id   AF-A0A3D3XW04-F1
#
_cell.length_a   1.000
_cell.length_b   1.000
_cell.length_c   1.000
_cell.angle_alpha   90.00
_cell.angle_beta   90.00
_cell.angle_gamma   90.00
#
_symmetry.space_group_name_H-M   'P 1'
#
loop_
_entity.id
_entity.type
_entity.pdbx_description
1 polymer ?
#
loop_
_entity_poly.entity_id
_entity_poly.type
_entity_poly.pdbx_seq_one_letter_code
_entity_poly.pdbx_strand_id
1 'polypeptide(L)'
;MIHEGDDLAHLITGQLKTNQQALEHGDVVVIAQKIVSKAEGRLVPLASVTPSKEAIDLAAETEKDPRLVEVILRESEAVVRHKPGVMIMRHRLGHVGAHAGVDQSNIDHGDGDAALLLPLDPDASAKSLRD
;
A
#
# COMPACT_ATOMS: atom_id res chain seq x y z
N MET A 1 -8.43 4.27 14.23
CA MET A 1 -8.11 4.49 12.80
C MET A 1 -6.72 5.06 12.73
N ILE A 2 -5.92 4.67 11.73
CA ILE A 2 -4.54 5.15 11.55
C ILE A 2 -4.52 6.24 10.48
N HIS A 3 -3.78 7.31 10.75
CA HIS A 3 -3.57 8.47 9.88
C HIS A 3 -2.09 8.68 9.59
N GLU A 4 -1.81 9.53 8.62
CA GLU A 4 -0.45 9.96 8.31
C GLU A 4 0.21 10.60 9.53
N GLY A 5 1.45 10.17 9.82
CA GLY A 5 2.24 10.65 10.95
C GLY A 5 1.98 9.92 12.28
N ASP A 6 1.06 8.96 12.34
CA ASP A 6 0.82 8.18 13.56
C ASP A 6 2.04 7.34 13.95
N ASP A 7 2.44 7.40 15.22
CA ASP A 7 3.48 6.55 15.80
C ASP A 7 2.91 5.15 16.11
N LEU A 8 3.10 4.23 15.18
CA LEU A 8 2.60 2.86 15.29
C LEU A 8 3.23 2.10 16.47
N ALA A 9 4.50 2.34 16.81
CA ALA A 9 5.15 1.66 17.94
C ALA A 9 4.50 2.11 19.26
N HIS A 10 4.27 3.41 19.42
CA HIS A 10 3.57 3.95 20.57
C HIS A 10 2.13 3.41 20.68
N LEU A 11 1.40 3.37 19.57
CA LEU A 11 0.02 2.86 19.54
C LEU A 11 -0.06 1.37 19.88
N ILE A 12 0.81 0.54 19.28
CA ILE A 12 0.84 -0.91 19.51
C ILE A 12 1.22 -1.21 20.97
N THR A 13 2.29 -0.59 21.48
CA THR A 13 2.74 -0.79 22.86
C THR A 13 1.74 -0.24 23.89
N GLY A 14 1.07 0.87 23.58
CA GLY A 14 -0.05 1.38 24.36
C GLY A 14 -1.18 0.36 24.49
N GLN A 15 -1.58 -0.26 23.37
CA GLN A 15 -2.66 -1.24 23.37
C GLN A 15 -2.28 -2.54 24.10
N LEU A 16 -1.03 -2.99 23.96
CA LEU A 16 -0.52 -4.14 24.73
C LEU A 16 -0.63 -3.89 26.23
N LYS A 17 -0.23 -2.70 26.72
CA LYS A 17 -0.36 -2.33 28.14
C LYS A 17 -1.81 -2.31 28.59
N THR A 18 -2.73 -1.72 27.81
CA THR A 18 -4.17 -1.71 28.11
C THR A 18 -4.72 -3.13 28.21
N ASN A 19 -4.22 -4.05 27.39
CA ASN A 19 -4.63 -5.45 27.40
C ASN A 19 -3.87 -6.32 28.41
N GLN A 20 -3.01 -5.72 29.26
CA GLN A 20 -2.15 -6.43 30.21
C GLN A 20 -1.25 -7.49 29.55
N GLN A 21 -0.82 -7.21 28.32
CA GLN A 21 0.13 -8.03 27.56
C GLN A 21 1.49 -7.34 27.52
N ALA A 22 2.56 -8.14 27.49
CA ALA A 22 3.92 -7.69 27.29
C ALA A 22 4.55 -8.51 26.16
N LEU A 23 5.42 -7.87 25.38
CA LEU A 23 6.29 -8.59 24.46
C LEU A 23 7.45 -9.20 25.23
N GLU A 24 7.79 -10.43 24.89
CA GLU A 24 8.91 -11.16 25.45
C GLU A 24 10.05 -11.28 24.42
N HIS A 25 11.25 -11.57 24.92
CA HIS A 25 12.38 -11.80 24.04
C HIS A 25 12.13 -13.03 23.14
N GLY A 26 12.24 -12.82 21.83
CA GLY A 26 11.97 -13.85 20.83
C GLY A 26 10.58 -13.76 20.19
N ASP A 27 9.71 -12.86 20.68
CA ASP A 27 8.44 -12.59 20.03
C ASP A 27 8.62 -12.03 18.62
N VAL A 28 7.68 -12.42 17.74
CA VAL A 28 7.58 -11.91 16.38
C VAL A 28 6.29 -11.12 16.24
N VAL A 29 6.41 -9.84 15.97
CA VAL A 29 5.28 -8.95 15.70
C VAL A 29 5.07 -8.87 14.20
N VAL A 30 3.89 -9.28 13.73
CA VAL A 30 3.50 -9.22 12.31
C VAL A 30 2.51 -8.09 12.12
N ILE A 31 2.86 -7.14 11.26
CA ILE A 31 2.05 -5.95 10.99
C ILE A 31 1.61 -5.98 9.53
N ALA A 32 0.31 -5.85 9.31
CA ALA A 32 -0.23 -5.71 7.96
C ALA A 32 0.21 -4.37 7.36
N GLN A 33 0.63 -4.39 6.09
CA GLN A 33 1.20 -3.24 5.40
C GLN A 33 0.31 -1.99 5.42
N LYS A 34 -1.02 -2.15 5.41
CA LYS A 34 -1.96 -1.03 5.29
C LYS A 34 -1.77 0.03 6.36
N ILE A 35 -1.52 -0.36 7.62
CA ILE A 35 -1.35 0.62 8.69
C ILE A 35 -0.01 1.34 8.59
N VAL A 36 1.03 0.64 8.11
CA VAL A 36 2.35 1.21 7.83
C VAL A 36 2.25 2.22 6.70
N SER A 37 1.64 1.82 5.57
CA SER A 37 1.38 2.70 4.43
C SER A 37 0.58 3.96 4.82
N LYS A 38 -0.43 3.84 5.69
CA LYS A 38 -1.21 4.99 6.17
C LYS A 38 -0.37 5.94 7.02
N ALA A 39 0.37 5.40 7.99
CA ALA A 39 1.27 6.18 8.84
C ALA A 39 2.35 6.91 8.02
N GLU A 40 2.83 6.29 6.95
CA GLU A 40 3.83 6.85 6.02
C GLU A 40 3.26 7.77 4.93
N GLY A 41 1.95 8.09 4.94
CA GLY A 41 1.36 8.99 3.94
C GLY A 41 1.34 8.42 2.52
N ARG A 42 1.29 7.08 2.38
CA ARG A 42 1.31 6.38 1.08
C ARG A 42 -0.05 6.37 0.36
N LEU A 43 -0.93 7.32 0.67
CA LEU A 43 -2.26 7.44 0.06
C LEU A 43 -2.21 8.40 -1.13
N VAL A 44 -2.70 7.95 -2.29
CA VAL A 44 -2.73 8.75 -3.52
C VAL A 44 -4.19 9.01 -3.93
N PRO A 45 -4.66 10.27 -3.91
CA PRO A 45 -5.96 10.63 -4.47
C PRO A 45 -5.96 10.41 -5.99
N LEU A 46 -6.87 9.60 -6.53
CA LEU A 46 -6.89 9.35 -7.98
C LEU A 46 -7.25 10.60 -8.79
N ALA A 47 -7.98 11.55 -8.19
CA ALA A 47 -8.28 12.83 -8.82
C ALA A 47 -7.02 13.66 -9.13
N SER A 48 -5.89 13.43 -8.46
CA SER A 48 -4.62 14.14 -8.74
C SER A 48 -3.77 13.44 -9.80
N VAL A 49 -4.20 12.29 -10.31
CA VAL A 49 -3.42 11.46 -11.24
C VAL A 49 -3.83 11.78 -12.68
N THR A 50 -2.86 12.21 -13.49
CA THR A 50 -2.99 12.29 -14.95
C THR A 50 -2.44 10.99 -15.57
N PRO A 51 -3.25 10.17 -16.24
CA PRO A 51 -2.79 8.94 -16.88
C PRO A 51 -1.88 9.20 -18.08
N SER A 52 -0.83 8.40 -18.22
CA SER A 52 -0.03 8.31 -19.44
C SER A 52 -0.77 7.56 -20.55
N LYS A 53 -0.27 7.65 -21.78
CA LYS A 53 -0.80 6.87 -22.91
C LYS A 53 -0.75 5.37 -22.63
N GLU A 54 0.37 4.88 -22.09
CA GLU A 54 0.53 3.47 -21.71
C GLU A 54 -0.53 3.03 -20.69
N ALA A 55 -0.79 3.86 -19.68
CA ALA A 55 -1.82 3.59 -18.69
C ALA A 55 -3.23 3.54 -19.31
N ILE A 56 -3.54 4.42 -20.27
CA ILE A 56 -4.83 4.44 -20.98
C ILE A 56 -5.00 3.17 -21.81
N ASP A 57 -3.98 2.79 -22.58
CA ASP A 57 -4.03 1.60 -23.44
C ASP A 57 -4.20 0.33 -22.58
N LEU A 58 -3.40 0.18 -21.53
CA LEU A 58 -3.48 -0.98 -20.62
C LEU A 58 -4.79 -1.00 -19.82
N ALA A 59 -5.34 0.16 -19.46
CA ALA A 59 -6.61 0.26 -18.77
C ALA A 59 -7.79 -0.23 -19.62
N ALA A 60 -7.77 0.05 -20.93
CA ALA A 60 -8.78 -0.45 -21.86
C ALA A 60 -8.75 -1.98 -21.94
N GLU A 61 -7.56 -2.60 -21.97
CA GLU A 61 -7.40 -4.05 -22.02
C GLU A 61 -7.72 -4.76 -20.69
N THR A 62 -7.65 -4.03 -19.58
CA THR A 62 -7.83 -4.58 -18.23
C THR A 62 -9.14 -4.18 -17.58
N GLU A 63 -9.97 -3.39 -18.26
CA GLU A 63 -11.26 -2.88 -17.78
C GLU A 63 -11.13 -2.13 -16.44
N LYS A 64 -10.14 -1.24 -16.36
CA LYS A 64 -9.84 -0.47 -15.14
C LYS A 64 -9.81 1.03 -15.38
N ASP A 65 -9.83 1.79 -14.29
CA ASP A 65 -9.60 3.22 -14.32
C ASP A 65 -8.14 3.51 -14.76
N PRO A 66 -7.91 4.29 -15.83
CA PRO A 66 -6.56 4.63 -16.29
C PRO A 66 -5.72 5.37 -15.24
N ARG A 67 -6.35 6.09 -14.30
CA ARG A 67 -5.66 6.75 -13.17
C ARG A 67 -5.12 5.72 -12.19
N LEU A 68 -5.87 4.66 -11.91
CA LEU A 68 -5.39 3.55 -11.09
C LEU A 68 -4.28 2.79 -11.80
N VAL A 69 -4.43 2.50 -13.10
CA VAL A 69 -3.40 1.82 -13.88
C VAL A 69 -2.11 2.62 -13.90
N GLU A 70 -2.19 3.94 -14.06
CA GLU A 70 -1.04 4.84 -13.98
C GLU A 70 -0.32 4.73 -12.62
N VAL A 71 -1.06 4.73 -11.51
CA VAL A 71 -0.47 4.54 -10.18
C VAL A 71 0.22 3.18 -10.07
N ILE A 72 -0.42 2.11 -10.55
CA ILE A 72 0.15 0.76 -10.53
C ILE A 72 1.45 0.70 -11.35
N LEU A 73 1.47 1.33 -12.53
CA LEU A 73 2.66 1.39 -13.39
C LEU A 73 3.82 2.14 -12.71
N ARG A 74 3.56 3.26 -12.04
CA ARG A 74 4.59 4.01 -11.27
C ARG A 74 5.23 3.23 -10.13
N GLU A 75 4.51 2.24 -9.60
CA GLU A 75 5.00 1.33 -8.55
C GLU A 75 5.67 0.07 -9.12
N SER A 76 5.71 -0.09 -10.45
CA SER A 76 6.14 -1.33 -11.11
C SER A 76 7.35 -1.15 -12.01
N GLU A 77 8.14 -2.21 -12.13
CA GLU A 77 9.22 -2.32 -13.13
C GLU A 77 8.74 -3.00 -14.42
N ALA A 78 7.74 -3.88 -14.33
CA ALA A 78 7.24 -4.63 -15.47
C ALA A 78 5.80 -5.11 -15.26
N VAL A 79 5.04 -5.13 -16.36
CA VAL A 79 3.80 -5.92 -16.47
C VAL A 79 4.19 -7.37 -16.73
N VAL A 80 3.87 -8.27 -15.80
CA VAL A 80 4.17 -9.71 -15.93
C VAL A 80 3.07 -10.41 -16.72
N ARG A 81 1.81 -10.05 -16.45
CA ARG A 81 0.62 -10.55 -17.14
C ARG A 81 -0.56 -9.62 -16.89
N HIS A 82 -1.46 -9.49 -17.85
CA HIS A 82 -2.73 -8.79 -17.64
C HIS A 82 -3.87 -9.51 -18.36
N LYS A 83 -5.08 -9.31 -17.86
CA LYS A 83 -6.37 -9.73 -18.46
C LYS A 83 -7.46 -8.81 -17.89
N PRO A 84 -8.70 -8.84 -18.42
CA PRO A 84 -9.81 -8.10 -17.82
C PRO A 84 -9.90 -8.32 -16.29
N GLY A 85 -9.95 -7.22 -15.55
CA GLY A 85 -10.05 -7.17 -14.09
C GLY A 85 -8.74 -7.34 -13.31
N VAL A 86 -7.65 -7.88 -13.87
CA VAL A 86 -6.41 -8.18 -13.12
C VAL A 86 -5.12 -7.91 -13.89
N MET A 87 -4.15 -7.34 -13.19
CA MET A 87 -2.78 -7.12 -13.67
C MET A 87 -1.81 -7.72 -12.66
N ILE A 88 -0.94 -8.61 -13.11
CA ILE A 88 0.19 -9.14 -12.34
C ILE A 88 1.41 -8.31 -12.70
N MET A 89 1.99 -7.68 -11.70
CA MET A 89 3.07 -6.70 -11.84
C MET A 89 4.28 -7.18 -11.07
N ARG A 90 5.47 -6.82 -11.55
CA ARG A 90 6.68 -6.80 -10.73
C ARG A 90 6.80 -5.41 -10.12
N HIS A 91 6.54 -5.31 -8.81
CA HIS A 91 6.70 -4.08 -8.05
C HIS A 91 8.19 -3.71 -7.96
N ARG A 92 8.52 -2.43 -7.81
CA ARG A 92 9.91 -1.94 -7.65
C ARG A 92 10.67 -2.48 -6.43
N LEU A 93 9.94 -3.09 -5.49
CA LEU A 93 10.51 -3.77 -4.32
C LEU A 93 10.82 -5.26 -4.61
N GLY A 94 10.68 -5.69 -5.86
CA GLY A 94 10.93 -7.07 -6.29
C GLY A 94 9.76 -8.04 -6.10
N HIS A 95 8.67 -7.62 -5.45
CA HIS A 95 7.49 -8.47 -5.28
C HIS A 95 6.73 -8.66 -6.61
N VAL A 96 6.33 -9.90 -6.89
CA VAL A 96 5.43 -10.20 -8.01
C VAL A 96 4.04 -10.47 -7.46
N GLY A 97 3.05 -9.68 -7.87
CA GLY A 97 1.71 -9.77 -7.32
C GLY A 97 0.69 -8.97 -8.11
N ALA A 98 -0.57 -9.08 -7.70
CA ALA A 98 -1.65 -8.32 -8.31
C ALA A 98 -1.47 -6.81 -8.04
N HIS A 99 -1.69 -5.99 -9.06
CA HIS A 99 -1.75 -4.52 -8.98
C HIS A 99 -0.55 -3.87 -8.31
N ALA A 100 0.61 -4.53 -8.34
CA ALA A 100 1.81 -4.09 -7.63
C ALA A 100 1.60 -3.86 -6.12
N GLY A 101 0.63 -4.54 -5.51
CA GLY A 101 0.27 -4.34 -4.10
C GLY A 101 -0.49 -3.05 -3.81
N VAL A 102 -0.85 -2.26 -4.83
CA VAL A 102 -1.72 -1.10 -4.70
C VAL A 102 -3.12 -1.56 -4.32
N ASP A 103 -3.63 -1.01 -3.22
CA ASP A 103 -4.92 -1.37 -2.66
C ASP A 103 -5.93 -0.21 -2.83
N GLN A 104 -7.18 -0.54 -3.14
CA GLN A 104 -8.32 0.38 -3.12
C GLN A 104 -9.39 -0.03 -2.10
N SER A 105 -9.30 -1.25 -1.55
CA SER A 105 -10.23 -1.81 -0.59
C SER A 105 -9.99 -1.26 0.82
N ASN A 106 -11.08 -0.85 1.49
CA ASN A 106 -11.09 -0.32 2.86
C ASN A 106 -10.27 0.98 3.05
N ILE A 107 -10.21 1.81 2.02
CA ILE A 107 -9.78 3.21 2.15
C ILE A 107 -11.04 4.02 2.40
N ASP A 108 -11.02 4.88 3.42
CA ASP A 108 -12.12 5.80 3.67
C ASP A 108 -12.20 6.74 2.47
N HIS A 109 -13.26 6.61 1.69
CA HIS A 109 -13.36 7.31 0.41
C HIS A 109 -13.64 8.79 0.58
N GLY A 110 -13.90 9.31 1.79
CA GLY A 110 -14.13 10.74 2.03
C GLY A 110 -14.85 11.43 0.86
N ASP A 111 -14.15 12.37 0.22
CA ASP A 111 -14.60 13.13 -0.97
C ASP A 111 -14.11 12.58 -2.34
N GLY A 112 -13.52 11.39 -2.43
CA GLY A 112 -13.13 10.78 -3.71
C GLY A 112 -12.31 9.48 -3.68
N ASP A 113 -12.15 8.85 -4.84
CA ASP A 113 -11.36 7.62 -4.99
C ASP A 113 -9.87 7.84 -4.69
N ALA A 114 -9.27 6.92 -3.92
CA ALA A 114 -7.85 6.92 -3.61
C ALA A 114 -7.26 5.51 -3.70
N ALA A 115 -5.94 5.45 -3.82
CA ALA A 115 -5.16 4.22 -3.88
C ALA A 115 -4.08 4.24 -2.78
N LEU A 116 -3.98 3.16 -2.00
CA LEU A 116 -2.97 2.99 -0.97
C LEU A 116 -1.81 2.17 -1.53
N LEU A 117 -0.62 2.77 -1.53
CA LEU A 117 0.59 2.14 -2.03
C LEU A 117 1.26 1.31 -0.93
N LEU A 118 2.19 0.44 -1.32
CA LEU A 118 3.07 -0.20 -0.34
C LEU A 118 3.98 0.84 0.35
N PRO A 119 4.49 0.55 1.56
CA PRO A 119 5.55 1.34 2.18
C PRO A 119 6.73 1.52 1.22
N LEU A 120 7.40 2.67 1.31
CA LEU A 120 8.50 2.95 0.38
C LEU A 120 9.68 1.99 0.60
N ASP A 121 9.97 1.69 1.87
CA ASP A 121 10.99 0.73 2.31
C ASP A 121 10.45 -0.07 3.52
N PRO A 122 9.71 -1.17 3.28
CA PRO A 122 9.07 -1.93 4.35
C PRO A 122 10.05 -2.50 5.38
N ASP A 123 11.29 -2.80 4.98
CA ASP A 123 12.32 -3.34 5.87
C ASP A 123 12.84 -2.24 6.81
N ALA A 124 13.04 -1.02 6.30
CA ALA A 124 13.37 0.13 7.14
C ALA A 124 12.25 0.43 8.15
N SER A 125 10.98 0.37 7.72
CA SER A 125 9.82 0.56 8.61
C SER A 125 9.76 -0.51 9.68
N ALA A 126 9.95 -1.79 9.32
CA ALA A 126 9.98 -2.90 10.28
C ALA A 126 11.11 -2.75 11.30
N LYS A 127 12.30 -2.32 10.84
CA LYS A 127 13.43 -2.03 11.73
C LYS A 127 13.12 -0.89 12.69
N SER A 128 12.57 0.22 12.18
CA SER A 128 12.21 1.38 13.01
C SER A 128 11.09 1.08 14.01
N LEU A 129 10.21 0.11 13.72
CA LEU A 129 9.15 -0.31 14.64
C LEU A 129 9.66 -1.23 15.76
N ARG A 130 10.76 -1.93 15.49
CA ARG A 130 11.39 -2.86 16.44
C ARG A 130 12.32 -2.14 17.43
N ASP A 131 13.10 -1.18 16.92
CA ASP A 131 14.17 -0.48 17.65
C ASP A 131 13.62 0.68 18.51
#